data_AF-S6UIY4-F1
#
_entry.id   AF-S6UIY4-F1
#
_cell.length_a   1.000
_cell.length_b   1.000
_cell.length_c   1.000
_cell.angle_alpha   90.00
_cell.angle_beta   90.00
_cell.angle_gamma   90.00
#
_symmetry.space_group_name_H-M   'P 1'
#
loop_
_entity.id
_entity.type
_entity.pdbx_description
1 polymer ?
#
loop_
_entity_poly.entity_id
_entity_poly.type
_entity_poly.pdbx_seq_one_letter_code
_entity_poly.pdbx_strand_id
1 'polypeptide(L)' 'AHLALKPTSSITTPGSSIDVDGNAADVITKGRHDPCVGIRATPIAEAMMAIVLLDHLLRHRGQNADVSVATPVLAQL' A
#
# COMPACT_ATOMS: atom_id res chain seq x y z
N ALA A 1 2.15 12.11 -4.24
CA ALA A 1 2.51 10.69 -4.36
C ALA A 1 1.63 10.05 -5.44
N HIS A 2 2.14 9.08 -6.19
CA HIS A 2 1.38 8.36 -7.23
C HIS A 2 1.41 6.87 -6.92
N LEU A 3 0.28 6.18 -7.15
CA LEU A 3 0.12 4.75 -6.95
C LEU A 3 -0.51 4.15 -8.20
N ALA A 4 0.07 3.06 -8.71
CA ALA A 4 -0.50 2.27 -9.79
C ALA A 4 -1.11 0.99 -9.23
N LEU A 5 -2.30 0.64 -9.72
CA LEU A 5 -3.02 -0.55 -9.30
C LEU A 5 -3.35 -1.38 -10.54
N LYS A 6 -3.06 -2.68 -10.47
CA LYS A 6 -3.55 -3.61 -11.49
C LYS A 6 -5.09 -3.67 -11.45
N PRO A 7 -5.74 -4.06 -12.56
CA PRO A 7 -7.16 -4.37 -12.54
C PRO A 7 -7.53 -5.48 -11.55
N THR A 8 -8.82 -5.56 -11.21
CA THR A 8 -9.37 -6.65 -10.41
C THR A 8 -9.10 -7.99 -11.09
N SER A 9 -8.56 -8.98 -10.37
CA SER A 9 -8.22 -10.30 -10.95
C SER A 9 -9.45 -11.15 -11.27
N SER A 10 -10.52 -11.02 -10.50
CA SER A 10 -11.78 -11.74 -10.71
C SER A 10 -12.62 -11.01 -11.75
N ILE A 11 -12.78 -11.65 -12.91
CA ILE A 11 -13.61 -11.18 -14.01
C ILE A 11 -14.56 -12.30 -14.45
N THR A 12 -15.64 -11.92 -15.14
CA THR A 12 -16.66 -12.89 -15.60
C THR A 12 -16.24 -13.63 -16.87
N THR A 13 -15.20 -13.14 -17.56
CA THR A 13 -14.63 -13.82 -18.72
C THR A 13 -13.78 -15.01 -18.26
N PRO A 14 -13.99 -16.23 -18.81
CA PRO A 14 -13.10 -17.35 -18.56
C PRO A 14 -11.66 -17.01 -18.93
N GLY A 15 -10.71 -17.35 -18.05
CA GLY A 15 -9.29 -17.23 -18.30
C GLY A 15 -8.58 -18.57 -18.09
N SER A 16 -7.68 -18.93 -19.01
CA SER A 16 -6.88 -20.14 -18.87
C SER A 16 -5.88 -20.01 -17.72
N SER A 17 -5.77 -21.07 -16.92
CA SER A 17 -4.93 -21.15 -15.74
C SER A 17 -4.52 -22.60 -15.47
N ILE A 18 -3.99 -22.86 -14.27
CA ILE A 18 -3.65 -24.19 -13.77
C ILE A 18 -4.28 -24.42 -12.39
N ASP A 19 -4.63 -25.67 -12.09
CA ASP A 19 -5.03 -26.07 -10.75
C ASP A 19 -3.82 -26.32 -9.84
N VAL A 20 -4.07 -26.71 -8.59
CA VAL A 20 -3.02 -26.98 -7.58
C VAL A 20 -2.18 -28.23 -7.89
N ASP A 21 -2.70 -29.13 -8.72
CA ASP A 21 -2.03 -30.35 -9.17
C ASP A 21 -1.25 -30.13 -10.49
N GLY A 22 -1.31 -28.92 -11.05
CA GLY A 22 -0.61 -28.50 -12.26
C GLY A 22 -1.33 -28.82 -13.57
N ASN A 23 -2.58 -29.26 -13.52
CA ASN A 23 -3.36 -29.54 -14.72
C ASN A 23 -3.95 -28.23 -15.29
N ALA A 24 -4.10 -28.17 -16.62
CA ALA A 24 -4.72 -27.02 -17.28
C ALA A 24 -6.20 -26.89 -16.87
N ALA A 25 -6.61 -25.68 -16.51
CA ALA A 25 -7.96 -25.39 -16.04
C ALA A 25 -8.43 -24.01 -16.51
N ASP A 26 -9.72 -23.87 -16.81
CA ASP A 26 -10.32 -22.56 -17.05
C ASP A 26 -10.89 -21.99 -15.75
N VAL A 27 -10.47 -20.78 -15.39
CA VAL A 27 -10.95 -20.06 -14.21
C VAL A 27 -11.98 -19.03 -14.64
N ILE A 28 -13.19 -19.19 -14.14
CA ILE A 28 -14.27 -18.21 -14.28
C ILE A 28 -14.82 -17.87 -12.90
N THR A 29 -14.78 -16.60 -12.54
CA THR A 29 -15.38 -16.10 -11.30
C THR A 29 -16.77 -15.56 -11.57
N LYS A 30 -17.78 -16.16 -10.91
CA LYS A 30 -19.19 -15.74 -10.96
C LYS A 30 -19.57 -15.03 -9.67
N GLY A 31 -20.44 -14.03 -9.76
CA GLY A 31 -20.92 -13.26 -8.62
C GLY A 31 -20.48 -11.79 -8.65
N ARG A 32 -20.68 -11.09 -7.54
CA ARG A 32 -20.37 -9.66 -7.43
C ARG A 32 -18.89 -9.47 -7.10
N HIS A 33 -18.18 -8.77 -7.98
CA HIS A 33 -16.79 -8.36 -7.78
C HIS A 33 -16.65 -6.86 -8.05
N ASP A 34 -15.55 -6.29 -7.57
CA ASP A 34 -15.28 -4.88 -7.86
C ASP A 34 -14.94 -4.70 -9.34
N PRO A 35 -15.60 -3.78 -10.05
CA PRO A 35 -15.17 -3.38 -11.38
C PRO A 35 -13.85 -2.61 -11.35
N CYS A 36 -13.51 -2.00 -10.20
CA CYS A 36 -12.27 -1.27 -9.98
C CYS A 36 -11.87 -1.32 -8.50
N VAL A 37 -10.73 -1.94 -8.17
CA VAL A 37 -10.17 -1.93 -6.81
C VAL A 37 -9.64 -0.55 -6.40
N GLY A 38 -9.39 0.34 -7.36
CA GLY A 38 -8.80 1.66 -7.14
C GLY A 38 -9.59 2.54 -6.18
N ILE A 39 -10.92 2.51 -6.26
CA ILE A 39 -11.78 3.33 -5.41
C ILE A 39 -11.60 2.96 -3.93
N ARG A 40 -11.48 1.66 -3.63
CA ARG A 40 -11.24 1.19 -2.26
C ARG A 40 -9.79 1.32 -1.83
N ALA A 41 -8.85 1.38 -2.77
CA ALA A 41 -7.43 1.47 -2.48
C ALA A 41 -7.00 2.86 -1.97
N THR A 42 -7.65 3.94 -2.41
CA THR A 42 -7.31 5.31 -1.97
C THR A 42 -7.33 5.48 -0.44
N PRO A 43 -8.42 5.19 0.28
CA PRO A 43 -8.43 5.35 1.74
C PRO A 43 -7.43 4.41 2.45
N ILE A 44 -7.13 3.25 1.86
CA ILE A 44 -6.10 2.35 2.36
C ILE A 44 -4.72 3.00 2.23
N ALA A 45 -4.40 3.56 1.07
CA ALA A 45 -3.11 4.22 0.82
C ALA A 45 -2.90 5.44 1.72
N GLU A 46 -3.94 6.23 1.95
CA GLU A 46 -3.91 7.37 2.89
C GLU A 46 -3.61 6.93 4.32
N ALA A 47 -4.30 5.89 4.80
CA ALA A 47 -4.07 5.33 6.12
C ALA A 47 -2.64 4.77 6.26
N MET A 48 -2.16 4.04 5.25
CA MET A 48 -0.80 3.51 5.23
C MET A 48 0.25 4.62 5.27
N MET A 49 0.06 5.70 4.50
CA MET A 49 0.95 6.86 4.54
C MET A 49 0.97 7.51 5.92
N ALA A 50 -0.20 7.71 6.55
CA ALA A 50 -0.29 8.29 7.88
C ALA A 50 0.44 7.44 8.94
N ILE A 51 0.27 6.12 8.89
CA ILE A 51 0.95 5.18 9.81
C ILE A 51 2.46 5.24 9.62
N VAL A 52 2.96 5.23 8.39
CA VAL A 52 4.40 5.31 8.09
C VAL A 52 4.99 6.63 8.59
N LEU A 53 4.32 7.75 8.37
CA LEU A 53 4.77 9.05 8.85
C LEU A 53 4.79 9.11 10.39
N LEU A 54 3.77 8.55 11.05
CA LEU A 54 3.73 8.47 12.50
C LEU A 54 4.86 7.60 13.06
N ASP A 55 5.15 6.45 12.45
CA ASP A 55 6.28 5.60 12.85
C ASP A 55 7.61 6.37 12.74
N HIS A 56 7.85 7.06 11.62
CA HIS A 56 9.05 7.88 11.46
C HIS A 56 9.15 9.00 12.50
N LEU A 57 8.04 9.69 12.79
CA LEU A 57 7.99 10.72 13.81
C LEU A 57 8.34 10.15 15.19
N LEU A 58 7.74 9.03 15.58
CA LEU A 58 7.97 8.40 16.88
C LEU A 58 9.41 7.89 17.01
N ARG A 59 9.99 7.32 15.95
CA ARG A 59 11.42 6.93 15.93
C ARG A 59 12.34 8.12 16.11
N HIS A 60 12.08 9.21 15.38
CA HIS A 60 12.88 10.42 15.50
C HIS A 60 12.81 11.00 16.92
N ARG A 61 11.60 11.06 17.49
CA ARG A 61 11.40 11.50 18.87
C ARG A 61 12.11 10.57 19.86
N GLY A 62 11.95 9.26 19.74
CA GLY A 62 12.58 8.30 20.66
C GLY A 62 14.11 8.35 20.68
N GLN A 63 14.74 8.77 19.58
CA GLN A 63 16.19 8.90 19.49
C GLN A 63 16.70 10.30 19.86
N ASN A 64 15.96 11.35 19.49
CA ASN A 64 16.49 12.72 19.48
C ASN A 64 15.73 13.70 20.39
N ALA A 65 14.63 13.31 21.05
CA ALA A 65 13.77 14.25 21.78
C ALA A 65 14.52 15.05 22.86
N ASP A 66 15.47 14.43 23.54
CA ASP A 66 16.19 15.03 24.67
C ASP A 66 17.64 15.40 24.31
N VAL A 67 18.02 15.33 23.03
CA VAL A 67 19.38 15.66 22.59
C VAL A 67 19.58 17.17 22.66
N SER A 68 20.41 17.60 23.61
CA SER A 68 20.94 18.95 23.69
C SER A 68 22.39 18.97 23.18
N VAL A 69 22.69 19.88 22.26
CA VAL A 69 24.06 20.08 21.75
C VAL A 69 24.53 21.50 22.05
N ALA A 70 25.81 21.65 22.39
CA ALA A 70 26.44 22.95 22.60
C ALA A 70 26.69 23.71 21.28
N THR A 71 26.51 23.04 20.15
CA THR A 71 26.66 23.63 18.82
C THR A 71 25.56 24.67 18.59
N PRO A 72 25.91 25.92 18.22
CA PRO A 72 24.92 26.97 18.01
C PRO A 72 24.02 26.64 16.82
N VAL A 73 22.72 26.93 16.95
CA VAL A 73 21.77 26.85 15.84
C VAL A 73 22.13 27.95 14.85
N LEU A 74 22.78 27.57 13.75
CA LEU A 74 22.97 28.48 12.63
C LEU A 74 21.61 28.64 11.95
N ALA A 75 21.05 29.84 11.99
CA ALA A 75 19.89 30.17 11.18
C ALA A 75 20.27 29.93 9.72
N GLN A 76 19.76 28.83 9.13
CA GLN A 76 19.98 28.54 7.73
C GLN A 76 19.20 29.58 6.92
N LEU A 77 19.90 30.20 5.95
CA LEU A 77 19.39 31.16 4.96
C LEU A 77 18.17 30.64 4.20
#